data_AF-A0A0F9Q079-F1
#
_entry.id   AF-A0A0F9Q079-F1
#
_cell.length_a   1.000
_cell.length_b   1.000
_cell.length_c   1.000
_cell.angle_alpha   90.00
_cell.angle_beta   90.00
_cell.angle_gamma   90.00
#
_symmetry.space_group_name_H-M   'P 1'
#
loop_
_entity.id
_entity.type
_entity.pdbx_description
1 polymer ?
#
loop_
_entity_poly.entity_id
_entity_poly.type
_entity_poly.pdbx_seq_one_letter_code
_entity_poly.pdbx_strand_id
1 'polypeptide(L)'
;MGMNMVEHEESFVFTYESFDDFQKKQNLQMGSEIDITDHYLSSDVRIRMSSVSGEATLTRKSGDKKDGYRLEDECLISKEAANLLISDNKLVVKKRRHTINGLDSSFDKYKVTVDFIETPMKLVILEVEAADEVGYPIPLDVTDRIFNVPLKRCPLGAWDLFKRKIAFCGAPSSGKTEFAKWVSYILNTRFKANSFHVIEYATSFIQKYNRLPKFADQIFILQGQWRRERNAQMHDIILSDCPTFLAYIYAQLMDRKEFSDEVALQLSKLYKQSLFDVKSYSDIIFLRLQEYQDNNVRYQTPDEALNIQRRIEEFLQDHRIPHRVGTYNDAEMILAELFYINGAS
;
A
#
# COMPACT_ATOMS: atom_id res chain seq x y z
N MET A 1 -29.29 15.81 -10.76
CA MET A 1 -29.45 15.84 -9.29
C MET A 1 -28.58 14.70 -8.77
N GLY A 2 -27.55 14.99 -7.97
CA GLY A 2 -26.73 13.94 -7.35
C GLY A 2 -27.52 13.27 -6.23
N MET A 3 -27.39 11.95 -6.09
CA MET A 3 -27.86 11.22 -4.92
C MET A 3 -26.73 11.19 -3.91
N ASN A 4 -26.95 11.79 -2.73
CA ASN A 4 -26.05 11.60 -1.59
C ASN A 4 -26.41 10.28 -0.92
N MET A 5 -25.51 9.33 -0.95
CA MET A 5 -25.65 8.04 -0.27
C MET A 5 -24.63 7.96 0.86
N VAL A 6 -25.04 7.34 1.97
CA VAL A 6 -24.11 6.97 3.04
C VAL A 6 -23.68 5.53 2.78
N GLU A 7 -22.39 5.33 2.50
CA GLU A 7 -21.78 4.03 2.30
C GLU A 7 -21.46 3.41 3.66
N HIS A 8 -22.11 2.29 3.94
CA HIS A 8 -21.91 1.46 5.13
C HIS A 8 -21.46 0.08 4.67
N GLU A 9 -20.16 -0.09 4.49
CA GLU A 9 -19.56 -1.30 3.95
C GLU A 9 -18.39 -1.80 4.79
N GLU A 10 -18.22 -3.13 4.83
CA GLU A 10 -17.03 -3.80 5.34
C GLU A 10 -16.41 -4.65 4.22
N SER A 11 -15.08 -4.61 4.10
CA SER A 11 -14.36 -5.31 3.04
C SER A 11 -13.40 -6.36 3.59
N PHE A 12 -13.30 -7.48 2.89
CA PHE A 12 -12.44 -8.61 3.25
C PHE A 12 -11.68 -9.05 2.01
N VAL A 13 -10.35 -9.12 2.12
CA VAL A 13 -9.48 -9.40 0.97
C VAL A 13 -9.03 -10.85 1.00
N PHE A 14 -8.97 -11.47 -0.16
CA PHE A 14 -8.49 -12.84 -0.38
C PHE A 14 -7.59 -12.90 -1.61
N THR A 15 -6.78 -13.96 -1.71
CA THR A 15 -6.26 -14.39 -3.01
C THR A 15 -7.37 -15.11 -3.80
N TYR A 16 -7.15 -15.35 -5.09
CA TYR A 16 -8.12 -16.12 -5.88
C TYR A 16 -8.25 -17.55 -5.35
N GLU A 17 -7.14 -18.19 -5.00
CA GLU A 17 -7.08 -19.56 -4.50
C GLU A 17 -7.76 -19.69 -3.14
N SER A 18 -7.41 -18.81 -2.20
CA SER A 18 -8.01 -18.80 -0.86
C SER A 18 -9.50 -18.47 -0.88
N PHE A 19 -9.96 -17.64 -1.83
CA PHE A 19 -11.38 -17.39 -2.01
C PHE A 19 -12.12 -18.59 -2.61
N ASP A 20 -11.56 -19.30 -3.59
CA ASP A 20 -12.18 -20.51 -4.16
C ASP A 20 -12.37 -21.58 -3.07
N ASP A 21 -11.37 -21.79 -2.22
CA ASP A 21 -11.48 -22.68 -1.06
C ASP A 21 -12.53 -22.21 -0.06
N PHE A 22 -12.58 -20.91 0.23
CA PHE A 22 -13.59 -20.31 1.12
C PHE A 22 -15.00 -20.49 0.54
N GLN A 23 -15.21 -20.16 -0.74
CA GLN A 23 -16.47 -20.27 -1.44
C GLN A 23 -17.02 -21.70 -1.39
N LYS A 24 -16.17 -22.70 -1.65
CA LYS A 24 -16.52 -24.13 -1.58
C LYS A 24 -16.91 -24.55 -0.16
N LYS A 25 -16.13 -24.15 0.86
CA LYS A 25 -16.42 -24.48 2.27
C LYS A 25 -17.74 -23.86 2.74
N GLN A 26 -18.04 -22.65 2.28
CA GLN A 26 -19.24 -21.90 2.65
C GLN A 26 -20.43 -22.17 1.74
N ASN A 27 -20.28 -22.99 0.70
CA ASN A 27 -21.31 -23.31 -0.29
C ASN A 27 -21.98 -22.05 -0.89
N LEU A 28 -21.20 -21.00 -1.16
CA LEU A 28 -21.74 -19.72 -1.63
C LEU A 28 -22.24 -19.82 -3.07
N GLN A 29 -23.47 -19.38 -3.30
CA GLN A 29 -24.07 -19.32 -4.62
C GLN A 29 -23.82 -17.94 -5.25
N MET A 30 -23.04 -17.95 -6.33
CA MET A 30 -22.74 -16.75 -7.10
C MET A 30 -23.93 -16.40 -8.00
N GLY A 31 -24.40 -15.16 -7.88
CA GLY A 31 -25.46 -14.59 -8.71
C GLY A 31 -24.95 -14.02 -10.02
N SER A 32 -25.61 -12.97 -10.49
CA SER A 32 -25.25 -12.28 -11.74
C SER A 32 -23.84 -11.71 -11.69
N GLU A 33 -23.17 -11.76 -12.83
CA GLU A 33 -21.84 -11.19 -13.06
C GLU A 33 -21.97 -9.84 -13.77
N ILE A 34 -21.18 -8.85 -13.35
CA ILE A 34 -21.08 -7.53 -13.98
C ILE A 34 -19.61 -7.16 -14.11
N ASP A 35 -19.19 -6.78 -15.32
CA ASP A 35 -17.87 -6.19 -15.54
C ASP A 35 -17.89 -4.72 -15.14
N ILE A 36 -16.94 -4.33 -14.30
CA ILE A 36 -16.78 -2.96 -13.81
C ILE A 36 -15.35 -2.50 -14.08
N THR A 37 -15.22 -1.29 -14.63
CA THR A 37 -13.94 -0.57 -14.68
C THR A 37 -14.07 0.74 -13.93
N ASP A 38 -13.30 0.89 -12.86
CA ASP A 38 -13.18 2.12 -12.07
C ASP A 38 -11.88 2.84 -12.46
N HIS A 39 -12.00 4.06 -13.01
CA HIS A 39 -10.89 4.96 -13.31
C HIS A 39 -10.77 6.01 -12.21
N TYR A 40 -9.76 5.89 -11.36
CA TYR A 40 -9.54 6.82 -10.26
C TYR A 40 -8.72 8.03 -10.70
N LEU A 41 -9.23 9.23 -10.40
CA LEU A 41 -8.54 10.52 -10.60
C LEU A 41 -7.80 10.97 -9.33
N SER A 42 -8.30 10.52 -8.17
CA SER A 42 -7.71 10.65 -6.84
C SER A 42 -8.25 9.55 -5.91
N SER A 43 -7.85 9.57 -4.64
CA SER A 43 -8.38 8.69 -3.58
C SER A 43 -9.90 8.73 -3.44
N ASP A 44 -10.49 9.88 -3.76
CA ASP A 44 -11.88 10.20 -3.44
C ASP A 44 -12.70 10.50 -4.69
N VAL A 45 -12.13 10.37 -5.89
CA VAL A 45 -12.84 10.64 -7.14
C VAL A 45 -12.54 9.54 -8.14
N ARG A 46 -13.61 8.90 -8.64
CA ARG A 46 -13.52 7.86 -9.68
C ARG A 46 -14.61 8.03 -10.74
N ILE A 47 -14.33 7.51 -11.93
CA ILE A 47 -15.31 7.29 -12.99
C ILE A 47 -15.51 5.79 -13.13
N ARG A 48 -16.75 5.35 -12.94
CA ARG A 48 -17.15 3.96 -13.07
C ARG A 48 -17.81 3.72 -14.41
N MET A 49 -17.42 2.64 -15.07
CA MET A 49 -18.06 2.09 -16.26
C MET A 49 -18.52 0.66 -15.98
N SER A 50 -19.78 0.35 -16.32
CA SER A 50 -20.38 -0.98 -16.17
C SER A 50 -20.77 -1.55 -17.53
N SER A 51 -20.60 -2.86 -17.73
CA SER A 51 -21.03 -3.55 -18.96
C SER A 51 -22.55 -3.55 -19.15
N VAL A 52 -23.33 -3.36 -18.09
CA VAL A 52 -24.80 -3.45 -18.14
C VAL A 52 -25.45 -2.16 -18.65
N SER A 53 -25.09 -1.00 -18.10
CA SER A 53 -25.72 0.28 -18.47
C SER A 53 -25.07 0.93 -19.68
N GLY A 54 -23.77 0.69 -19.91
CA GLY A 54 -22.98 1.44 -20.88
C GLY A 54 -22.83 2.94 -20.56
N GLU A 55 -23.33 3.38 -19.40
CA GLU A 55 -23.24 4.74 -18.87
C GLU A 55 -22.01 4.88 -17.96
N ALA A 56 -21.46 6.09 -17.91
CA ALA A 56 -20.36 6.43 -17.03
C ALA A 56 -20.90 7.19 -15.82
N THR A 57 -20.48 6.79 -14.62
CA THR A 57 -20.85 7.45 -13.36
C THR A 57 -19.62 8.10 -12.75
N LEU A 58 -19.68 9.39 -12.44
CA LEU A 58 -18.70 10.07 -11.62
C LEU A 58 -19.10 9.93 -10.16
N THR A 59 -18.25 9.29 -9.36
CA THR A 59 -18.43 9.16 -7.91
C THR A 59 -17.41 10.04 -7.20
N ARG A 60 -17.88 10.85 -6.25
CA ARG A 60 -17.04 11.56 -5.28
C ARG A 60 -17.30 11.01 -3.89
N LYS A 61 -16.24 10.64 -3.18
CA LYS A 61 -16.29 10.17 -1.80
C LYS A 61 -15.85 11.27 -0.84
N SER A 62 -16.42 11.30 0.36
CA SER A 62 -15.88 12.10 1.46
C SER A 62 -15.98 11.34 2.78
N GLY A 63 -15.03 11.59 3.69
CA GLY A 63 -14.83 10.80 4.91
C GLY A 63 -13.73 9.73 4.77
N ASP A 64 -13.37 9.10 5.89
CA ASP A 64 -12.37 8.02 5.94
C ASP A 64 -13.09 6.67 6.10
N LYS A 65 -12.75 5.69 5.24
CA LYS A 65 -13.31 4.34 5.32
C LYS A 65 -13.03 3.68 6.67
N LYS A 66 -11.93 4.05 7.33
CA LYS A 66 -11.57 3.55 8.67
C LYS A 66 -12.61 3.86 9.74
N ASP A 67 -13.40 4.91 9.54
CA ASP A 67 -14.43 5.33 10.48
C ASP A 67 -15.76 4.57 10.26
N GLY A 68 -15.83 3.67 9.28
CA GLY A 68 -17.01 2.86 8.98
C GLY A 68 -18.13 3.61 8.26
N TYR A 69 -17.89 4.86 7.83
CA TYR A 69 -18.83 5.66 7.06
C TYR A 69 -18.12 6.50 5.99
N ARG A 70 -18.70 6.56 4.79
CA ARG A 70 -18.32 7.50 3.74
C ARG A 70 -19.56 8.07 3.08
N LEU A 71 -19.50 9.33 2.66
CA LEU A 71 -20.54 9.91 1.81
C LEU A 71 -20.12 9.74 0.36
N GLU A 72 -21.01 9.19 -0.46
CA GLU A 72 -20.86 9.10 -1.91
C GLU A 72 -21.84 10.07 -2.59
N ASP A 73 -21.31 10.90 -3.48
CA ASP A 73 -22.08 11.71 -4.44
C ASP A 73 -21.85 11.13 -5.82
N GLU A 74 -22.91 10.57 -6.41
CA GLU A 74 -22.89 9.95 -7.72
C GLU A 74 -23.68 10.77 -8.74
N CYS A 75 -23.08 10.94 -9.92
CA CYS A 75 -23.71 11.63 -11.04
C CYS A 75 -23.39 10.93 -12.36
N LEU A 76 -24.41 10.70 -13.18
CA LEU A 76 -24.24 10.24 -14.55
C LEU A 76 -23.54 11.31 -15.38
N ILE A 77 -22.55 10.91 -16.16
CA ILE A 77 -21.81 11.80 -17.06
C ILE A 77 -21.85 11.26 -18.49
N SER A 78 -21.74 12.17 -19.47
CA SER A 78 -21.69 11.76 -20.88
C SER A 78 -20.41 10.98 -21.17
N LYS A 79 -20.42 10.17 -22.24
CA LYS A 79 -19.25 9.39 -22.68
C LYS A 79 -18.08 10.30 -23.06
N GLU A 80 -18.36 11.45 -23.66
CA GLU A 80 -17.34 12.44 -24.04
C GLU A 80 -16.65 13.02 -22.80
N ALA A 81 -17.43 13.38 -21.78
CA ALA A 81 -16.89 13.88 -20.50
C ALA A 81 -16.08 12.79 -19.79
N ALA A 82 -16.57 11.54 -19.78
CA ALA A 82 -15.85 10.41 -19.22
C ALA A 82 -14.51 10.19 -19.93
N ASN A 83 -14.47 10.17 -21.26
CA ASN A 83 -13.26 9.97 -22.05
C ASN A 83 -12.21 11.06 -21.79
N LEU A 84 -12.64 12.33 -21.68
CA LEU A 84 -11.75 13.44 -21.36
C LEU A 84 -11.10 13.23 -19.99
N LEU A 85 -11.89 12.93 -18.96
CA LEU A 85 -11.40 12.78 -17.59
C LEU A 85 -10.57 11.50 -17.39
N ILE A 86 -10.93 10.41 -18.08
CA ILE A 86 -10.21 9.13 -18.02
C ILE A 86 -8.77 9.30 -18.54
N SER A 87 -8.50 10.26 -19.42
CA SER A 87 -7.13 10.51 -19.91
C SER A 87 -6.16 10.93 -18.79
N ASP A 88 -6.67 11.45 -17.68
CA ASP A 88 -5.91 11.87 -16.49
C ASP A 88 -6.00 10.85 -15.33
N ASN A 89 -6.48 9.63 -15.60
CA ASN A 89 -6.57 8.61 -14.55
C ASN A 89 -5.19 8.27 -13.97
N LYS A 90 -5.15 7.96 -12.68
CA LYS A 90 -3.93 7.61 -11.94
C LYS A 90 -3.89 6.16 -11.49
N LEU A 91 -5.03 5.49 -11.53
CA LEU A 91 -5.24 4.10 -11.17
C LEU A 91 -6.48 3.58 -11.92
N VAL A 92 -6.37 2.38 -12.48
CA VAL A 92 -7.48 1.69 -13.13
C VAL A 92 -7.73 0.36 -12.43
N VAL A 93 -8.92 0.20 -11.86
CA VAL A 93 -9.36 -1.04 -11.23
C VAL A 93 -10.37 -1.72 -12.15
N LYS A 94 -9.99 -2.86 -12.73
CA LYS A 94 -10.89 -3.72 -13.51
C LYS A 94 -11.30 -4.88 -12.66
N LYS A 95 -12.60 -5.17 -12.61
CA LYS A 95 -13.14 -6.22 -11.76
C LYS A 95 -14.40 -6.84 -12.33
N ARG A 96 -14.64 -8.09 -11.95
CA ARG A 96 -15.91 -8.79 -12.15
C ARG A 96 -16.63 -8.89 -10.82
N ARG A 97 -17.78 -8.22 -10.72
CA ARG A 97 -18.61 -8.19 -9.52
C ARG A 97 -19.68 -9.26 -9.61
N HIS A 98 -19.82 -10.04 -8.54
CA HIS A 98 -20.93 -10.96 -8.33
C HIS A 98 -21.70 -10.59 -7.07
N THR A 99 -23.00 -10.84 -7.09
CA THR A 99 -23.82 -10.81 -5.86
C THR A 99 -23.88 -12.21 -5.26
N ILE A 100 -23.81 -12.33 -3.94
CA ILE A 100 -24.04 -13.62 -3.27
C ILE A 100 -25.54 -13.78 -3.01
N ASN A 101 -26.11 -14.87 -3.51
CA ASN A 101 -27.51 -15.21 -3.34
C ASN A 101 -27.68 -16.31 -2.29
N GLY A 102 -28.91 -16.46 -1.79
CA GLY A 102 -29.27 -17.60 -0.94
C GLY A 102 -28.71 -17.53 0.48
N LEU A 103 -28.39 -16.32 0.96
CA LEU A 103 -28.14 -16.09 2.37
C LEU A 103 -29.43 -16.34 3.18
N ASP A 104 -29.28 -16.72 4.44
CA ASP A 104 -30.41 -16.85 5.36
C ASP A 104 -31.18 -15.51 5.43
N SER A 105 -32.51 -15.58 5.41
CA SER A 105 -33.40 -14.39 5.46
C SER A 105 -33.14 -13.45 6.64
N SER A 106 -32.54 -13.95 7.73
CA SER A 106 -32.08 -13.12 8.85
C SER A 106 -30.98 -12.10 8.46
N PHE A 107 -30.38 -12.25 7.28
CA PHE A 107 -29.38 -11.36 6.69
C PHE A 107 -29.90 -10.53 5.50
N ASP A 108 -31.21 -10.49 5.24
CA ASP A 108 -31.79 -9.70 4.13
C ASP A 108 -31.49 -8.20 4.20
N LYS A 109 -31.09 -7.70 5.39
CA LYS A 109 -30.61 -6.33 5.60
C LYS A 109 -29.18 -6.07 5.12
N TYR A 110 -28.50 -7.09 4.62
CA TYR A 110 -27.14 -6.98 4.08
C TYR A 110 -27.11 -7.42 2.63
N LYS A 111 -26.39 -6.66 1.83
CA LYS A 111 -26.03 -7.03 0.47
C LYS A 111 -24.58 -7.49 0.48
N VAL A 112 -24.34 -8.71 0.01
CA VAL A 112 -23.00 -9.27 -0.07
C VAL A 112 -22.57 -9.36 -1.52
N THR A 113 -21.46 -8.70 -1.83
CA THR A 113 -20.85 -8.70 -3.16
C THR A 113 -19.43 -9.24 -3.12
N VAL A 114 -18.99 -9.79 -4.25
CA VAL A 114 -17.63 -10.30 -4.42
C VAL A 114 -17.07 -9.74 -5.71
N ASP A 115 -15.94 -9.05 -5.58
CA ASP A 115 -15.20 -8.46 -6.69
C ASP A 115 -13.93 -9.26 -6.96
N PHE A 116 -13.88 -9.88 -8.13
CA PHE A 116 -12.66 -10.48 -8.67
C PHE A 116 -11.88 -9.40 -9.40
N ILE A 117 -10.85 -8.86 -8.74
CA ILE A 117 -10.03 -7.77 -9.27
C ILE A 117 -9.01 -8.34 -10.25
N GLU A 118 -8.99 -7.83 -11.47
CA GLU A 118 -8.05 -8.26 -12.52
C GLU A 118 -6.86 -7.31 -12.65
N THR A 119 -7.09 -6.00 -12.47
CA THR A 119 -6.06 -4.96 -12.42
C THR A 119 -6.35 -3.98 -11.29
N PRO A 120 -5.33 -3.36 -10.67
CA PRO A 120 -3.90 -3.50 -10.98
C PRO A 120 -3.22 -4.69 -10.30
N MET A 121 -3.96 -5.45 -9.48
CA MET A 121 -3.46 -6.59 -8.71
C MET A 121 -4.58 -7.62 -8.58
N LYS A 122 -4.28 -8.89 -8.86
CA LYS A 122 -5.21 -10.00 -8.75
C LYS A 122 -5.49 -10.35 -7.30
N LEU A 123 -6.66 -9.93 -6.82
CA LEU A 123 -7.20 -10.21 -5.50
C LEU A 123 -8.72 -10.38 -5.61
N VAL A 124 -9.32 -10.98 -4.59
CA VAL A 124 -10.77 -11.01 -4.43
C VAL A 124 -11.14 -10.14 -3.24
N ILE A 125 -12.13 -9.27 -3.41
CA ILE A 125 -12.67 -8.44 -2.34
C ILE A 125 -14.12 -8.86 -2.11
N LEU A 126 -14.40 -9.40 -0.93
CA LEU A 126 -15.75 -9.63 -0.45
C LEU A 126 -16.21 -8.38 0.31
N GLU A 127 -17.33 -7.82 -0.09
CA GLU A 127 -17.95 -6.63 0.49
C GLU A 127 -19.28 -7.03 1.13
N VAL A 128 -19.50 -6.54 2.36
CA VAL A 128 -20.79 -6.62 3.04
C VAL A 128 -21.28 -5.20 3.21
N GLU A 129 -22.36 -4.85 2.52
CA GLU A 129 -23.00 -3.53 2.53
C GLU A 129 -24.32 -3.61 3.32
N ALA A 130 -24.63 -2.60 4.15
CA ALA A 130 -25.97 -2.48 4.73
C ALA A 130 -26.96 -2.07 3.63
N ALA A 131 -28.13 -2.73 3.57
CA ALA A 131 -29.14 -2.46 2.55
C ALA A 131 -29.86 -1.12 2.77
N ASP A 132 -29.92 -0.66 4.03
CA ASP A 132 -30.56 0.58 4.47
C ASP A 132 -29.96 1.05 5.81
N GLU A 133 -30.48 2.17 6.34
CA GLU A 133 -30.08 2.71 7.66
C GLU A 133 -30.38 1.73 8.81
N VAL A 134 -31.27 0.75 8.63
CA VAL A 134 -31.64 -0.25 9.65
C VAL A 134 -30.56 -1.32 9.79
N GLY A 135 -29.82 -1.59 8.72
CA GLY A 135 -28.66 -2.49 8.73
C GLY A 135 -27.42 -1.94 9.43
N TYR A 136 -27.39 -0.64 9.74
CA TYR A 136 -26.24 0.07 10.31
C TYR A 136 -26.29 0.15 11.86
N PRO A 137 -25.14 0.07 12.56
CA PRO A 137 -23.80 -0.28 12.06
C PRO A 137 -23.68 -1.76 11.70
N ILE A 138 -22.82 -2.06 10.72
CA ILE A 138 -22.46 -3.45 10.41
C ILE A 138 -21.76 -4.05 11.65
N PRO A 139 -22.29 -5.12 12.24
CA PRO A 139 -21.71 -5.72 13.45
C PRO A 139 -20.26 -6.16 13.23
N LEU A 140 -19.43 -6.07 14.28
CA LEU A 140 -18.03 -6.50 14.21
C LEU A 140 -17.87 -7.97 13.79
N ASP A 141 -18.82 -8.80 14.21
CA ASP A 141 -18.93 -10.24 14.00
C ASP A 141 -19.80 -10.61 12.78
N VAL A 142 -20.09 -9.69 11.86
CA VAL A 142 -20.98 -9.95 10.71
C VAL A 142 -20.54 -11.17 9.88
N THR A 143 -19.24 -11.39 9.72
CA THR A 143 -18.72 -12.54 8.96
C THR A 143 -18.79 -13.85 9.74
N ASP A 144 -18.69 -13.80 11.07
CA ASP A 144 -18.97 -14.96 11.92
C ASP A 144 -20.45 -15.36 11.83
N ARG A 145 -21.35 -14.38 11.77
CA ARG A 145 -22.78 -14.64 11.62
C ARG A 145 -23.15 -15.18 10.23
N ILE A 146 -22.62 -14.57 9.16
CA ILE A 146 -22.97 -14.94 7.79
C ILE A 146 -22.24 -16.21 7.34
N PHE A 147 -20.96 -16.37 7.70
CA PHE A 147 -20.08 -17.41 7.17
C PHE A 147 -19.53 -18.35 8.25
N ASN A 148 -19.91 -18.19 9.53
CA ASN A 148 -19.40 -19.00 10.65
C ASN A 148 -17.86 -19.06 10.71
N VAL A 149 -17.20 -17.99 10.25
CA VAL A 149 -15.74 -17.82 10.22
C VAL A 149 -15.41 -16.35 10.46
N PRO A 150 -14.57 -16.02 11.46
CA PRO A 150 -14.10 -14.66 11.64
C PRO A 150 -13.11 -14.29 10.53
N LEU A 151 -13.43 -13.25 9.76
CA LEU A 151 -12.58 -12.71 8.70
C LEU A 151 -11.88 -11.42 9.14
N LYS A 152 -10.61 -11.27 8.75
CA LYS A 152 -9.82 -10.04 8.92
C LYS A 152 -10.34 -8.96 7.97
N ARG A 153 -10.81 -7.86 8.56
CA ARG A 153 -11.29 -6.67 7.85
C ARG A 153 -10.15 -5.93 7.16
N CYS A 154 -10.44 -5.43 5.98
CA CYS A 154 -9.60 -4.48 5.25
C CYS A 154 -10.16 -3.07 5.44
N PRO A 155 -9.46 -2.20 6.19
CA PRO A 155 -9.90 -0.84 6.44
C PRO A 155 -9.56 0.13 5.28
N LEU A 156 -9.00 -0.37 4.18
CA LEU A 156 -8.51 0.45 3.07
C LEU A 156 -9.57 0.57 1.97
N GLY A 157 -9.69 1.76 1.40
CA GLY A 157 -10.37 1.93 0.12
C GLY A 157 -9.55 1.32 -1.02
N ALA A 158 -10.18 1.09 -2.18
CA ALA A 158 -9.49 0.53 -3.34
C ALA A 158 -8.25 1.35 -3.74
N TRP A 159 -8.32 2.69 -3.67
CA TRP A 159 -7.16 3.55 -3.91
C TRP A 159 -6.00 3.22 -2.97
N ASP A 160 -6.22 3.23 -1.65
CA ASP A 160 -5.13 3.00 -0.68
C ASP A 160 -4.66 1.55 -0.67
N LEU A 161 -5.50 0.61 -1.08
CA LEU A 161 -5.14 -0.79 -1.24
C LEU A 161 -4.20 -0.99 -2.43
N PHE A 162 -4.46 -0.32 -3.56
CA PHE A 162 -3.77 -0.56 -4.82
C PHE A 162 -2.69 0.48 -5.18
N LYS A 163 -2.81 1.72 -4.71
CA LYS A 163 -1.87 2.82 -4.97
C LYS A 163 -0.99 3.05 -3.74
N ARG A 164 0.13 2.33 -3.64
CA ARG A 164 0.96 2.29 -2.42
C ARG A 164 2.41 2.61 -2.69
N LYS A 165 3.03 3.28 -1.71
CA LYS A 165 4.48 3.48 -1.65
C LYS A 165 4.99 2.85 -0.35
N ILE A 166 5.64 1.69 -0.46
CA ILE A 166 6.12 0.89 0.66
C ILE A 166 7.62 1.10 0.80
N ALA A 167 8.06 1.49 2.00
CA ALA A 167 9.46 1.65 2.37
C ALA A 167 10.00 0.39 3.03
N PHE A 168 11.16 -0.07 2.58
CA PHE A 168 11.99 -1.02 3.31
C PHE A 168 13.20 -0.29 3.89
N CYS A 169 13.32 -0.28 5.21
CA CYS A 169 14.43 0.32 5.91
C CYS A 169 15.13 -0.72 6.79
N GLY A 170 16.40 -0.48 7.06
CA GLY A 170 17.23 -1.37 7.86
C GLY A 170 18.69 -1.00 7.71
N ALA A 171 19.51 -1.52 8.60
CA ALA A 171 20.95 -1.34 8.50
C ALA A 171 21.52 -1.99 7.23
N PRO A 172 22.73 -1.62 6.79
CA PRO A 172 23.51 -2.43 5.89
C PRO A 172 23.51 -3.89 6.39
N SER A 173 23.26 -4.82 5.47
CA SER A 173 23.22 -6.27 5.71
C SER A 173 21.94 -6.82 6.30
N SER A 174 20.91 -6.00 6.52
CA SER A 174 19.59 -6.49 6.96
C SER A 174 18.79 -7.30 5.91
N GLY A 175 19.36 -7.57 4.73
CA GLY A 175 18.64 -8.23 3.64
C GLY A 175 17.64 -7.32 2.90
N LYS A 176 17.56 -6.02 3.21
CA LYS A 176 16.65 -5.04 2.60
C LYS A 176 16.44 -5.14 1.08
N THR A 177 17.52 -5.17 0.32
CA THR A 177 17.45 -5.22 -1.15
C THR A 177 16.93 -6.56 -1.64
N GLU A 178 17.36 -7.68 -1.04
CA GLU A 178 16.86 -9.01 -1.42
C GLU A 178 15.41 -9.21 -1.00
N PHE A 179 15.02 -8.69 0.16
CA PHE A 179 13.63 -8.67 0.61
C PHE A 179 12.75 -7.86 -0.36
N ALA A 180 13.18 -6.65 -0.73
CA ALA A 180 12.44 -5.80 -1.66
C ALA A 180 12.27 -6.46 -3.04
N LYS A 181 13.33 -7.11 -3.56
CA LYS A 181 13.26 -7.91 -4.79
C LYS A 181 12.30 -9.08 -4.66
N TRP A 182 12.34 -9.80 -3.54
CA TRP A 182 11.48 -10.94 -3.30
C TRP A 182 10.00 -10.54 -3.20
N VAL A 183 9.70 -9.46 -2.46
CA VAL A 183 8.36 -8.88 -2.40
C VAL A 183 7.88 -8.42 -3.78
N SER A 184 8.73 -7.73 -4.54
CA SER A 184 8.45 -7.34 -5.94
C SER A 184 8.15 -8.53 -6.81
N TYR A 185 8.94 -9.60 -6.68
CA TYR A 185 8.74 -10.85 -7.40
C TYR A 185 7.38 -11.48 -7.06
N ILE A 186 7.04 -11.63 -5.78
CA ILE A 186 5.75 -12.18 -5.35
C ILE A 186 4.59 -11.35 -5.90
N LEU A 187 4.64 -10.03 -5.75
CA LEU A 187 3.62 -9.11 -6.25
C LEU A 187 3.42 -9.24 -7.77
N ASN A 188 4.50 -9.19 -8.55
CA ASN A 188 4.42 -9.24 -10.00
C ASN A 188 4.06 -10.64 -10.54
N THR A 189 4.50 -11.71 -9.88
CA THR A 189 4.32 -13.09 -10.41
C THR A 189 3.06 -13.77 -9.90
N ARG A 190 2.81 -13.74 -8.59
CA ARG A 190 1.64 -14.40 -7.97
C ARG A 190 0.41 -13.50 -8.08
N PHE A 191 0.53 -12.25 -7.65
CA PHE A 191 -0.58 -11.32 -7.65
C PHE A 191 -0.75 -10.54 -8.95
N LYS A 192 0.15 -10.71 -9.94
CA LYS A 192 0.15 -9.96 -11.21
C LYS A 192 0.02 -8.44 -11.01
N ALA A 193 0.59 -7.95 -9.91
CA ALA A 193 0.51 -6.55 -9.52
C ALA A 193 1.32 -5.66 -10.48
N ASN A 194 0.87 -4.43 -10.71
CA ASN A 194 1.70 -3.39 -11.32
C ASN A 194 2.65 -2.78 -10.26
N SER A 195 3.72 -3.52 -9.92
CA SER A 195 4.68 -3.11 -8.88
C SER A 195 6.10 -2.85 -9.41
N PHE A 196 6.80 -1.89 -8.81
CA PHE A 196 8.17 -1.52 -9.19
C PHE A 196 9.10 -1.38 -8.00
N HIS A 197 10.25 -2.05 -8.06
CA HIS A 197 11.32 -1.95 -7.07
C HIS A 197 12.28 -0.80 -7.40
N VAL A 198 12.27 0.21 -6.54
CA VAL A 198 13.18 1.34 -6.59
C VAL A 198 14.46 0.99 -5.82
N ILE A 199 15.54 0.83 -6.57
CA ILE A 199 16.87 0.56 -6.03
C ILE A 199 17.52 1.78 -5.35
N GLU A 200 18.34 1.50 -4.35
CA GLU A 200 19.08 2.47 -3.56
C GLU A 200 20.00 3.38 -4.39
N TYR A 201 19.81 4.70 -4.26
CA TYR A 201 20.64 5.70 -4.93
C TYR A 201 22.08 5.73 -4.40
N ALA A 202 22.28 5.54 -3.09
CA ALA A 202 23.61 5.57 -2.46
C ALA A 202 24.57 4.54 -3.10
N THR A 203 24.08 3.34 -3.44
CA THR A 203 24.87 2.31 -4.13
C THR A 203 25.37 2.81 -5.49
N SER A 204 24.50 3.43 -6.28
CA SER A 204 24.90 4.00 -7.57
C SER A 204 25.81 5.22 -7.42
N PHE A 205 25.63 6.01 -6.36
CA PHE A 205 26.53 7.12 -6.03
C PHE A 205 27.96 6.60 -5.79
N ILE A 206 28.10 5.58 -4.94
CA ILE A 206 29.40 4.98 -4.62
C ILE A 206 30.08 4.44 -5.88
N GLN A 207 29.33 3.70 -6.71
CA GLN A 207 29.84 3.17 -7.98
C GLN A 207 30.29 4.28 -8.94
N LYS A 208 29.50 5.35 -9.06
CA LYS A 208 29.78 6.45 -9.99
C LYS A 208 30.99 7.28 -9.58
N TYR A 209 31.13 7.58 -8.30
CA TYR A 209 32.17 8.47 -7.78
C TYR A 209 33.37 7.73 -7.19
N ASN A 210 33.31 6.39 -7.14
CA ASN A 210 34.33 5.51 -6.56
C ASN A 210 34.80 5.96 -5.16
N ARG A 211 33.86 6.41 -4.34
CA ARG A 211 34.11 6.88 -2.97
C ARG A 211 32.87 6.77 -2.09
N LEU A 212 33.10 6.75 -0.78
CA LEU A 212 32.02 6.84 0.20
C LEU A 212 31.35 8.23 0.20
N PRO A 213 30.03 8.30 0.44
CA PRO A 213 29.34 9.55 0.64
C PRO A 213 29.85 10.27 1.90
N LYS A 214 30.04 11.57 1.79
CA LYS A 214 30.33 12.49 2.90
C LYS A 214 29.05 13.19 3.33
N PHE A 215 29.11 13.95 4.43
CA PHE A 215 27.95 14.70 4.95
C PHE A 215 27.26 15.55 3.88
N ALA A 216 28.04 16.34 3.12
CA ALA A 216 27.51 17.19 2.05
C ALA A 216 26.84 16.40 0.91
N ASP A 217 27.16 15.12 0.73
CA ASP A 217 26.57 14.28 -0.30
C ASP A 217 25.16 13.79 0.07
N GLN A 218 24.78 13.83 1.35
CA GLN A 218 23.49 13.32 1.81
C GLN A 218 22.30 14.06 1.20
N ILE A 219 22.45 15.35 0.92
CA ILE A 219 21.44 16.13 0.18
C ILE A 219 21.28 15.59 -1.25
N PHE A 220 22.38 15.28 -1.92
CA PHE A 220 22.34 14.71 -3.27
C PHE A 220 21.78 13.29 -3.29
N ILE A 221 22.10 12.49 -2.28
CA ILE A 221 21.53 11.15 -2.12
C ILE A 221 20.02 11.22 -1.91
N LEU A 222 19.56 12.09 -1.02
CA LEU A 222 18.13 12.33 -0.79
C LEU A 222 17.43 12.72 -2.10
N GLN A 223 17.94 13.73 -2.79
CA GLN A 223 17.36 14.21 -4.05
C GLN A 223 17.39 13.14 -5.15
N GLY A 224 18.47 12.37 -5.24
CA GLY A 224 18.64 11.27 -6.18
C GLY A 224 17.61 10.18 -5.94
N GLN A 225 17.43 9.77 -4.68
CA GLN A 225 16.43 8.78 -4.29
C GLN A 225 15.01 9.30 -4.53
N TRP A 226 14.71 10.54 -4.15
CA TRP A 226 13.41 11.17 -4.37
C TRP A 226 13.03 11.19 -5.86
N ARG A 227 13.99 11.51 -6.75
CA ARG A 227 13.77 11.46 -8.21
C ARG A 227 13.47 10.03 -8.69
N ARG A 228 14.15 9.01 -8.16
CA ARG A 228 13.88 7.61 -8.52
C ARG A 228 12.48 7.18 -8.10
N GLU A 229 12.08 7.50 -6.87
CA GLU A 229 10.73 7.20 -6.37
C GLU A 229 9.66 7.94 -7.17
N ARG A 230 9.90 9.21 -7.52
CA ARG A 230 9.00 10.00 -8.35
C ARG A 230 8.84 9.42 -9.75
N ASN A 231 9.92 9.00 -10.39
CA ASN A 231 9.86 8.36 -11.70
C ASN A 231 9.11 7.03 -11.68
N ALA A 232 9.05 6.35 -10.53
CA ALA A 232 8.28 5.13 -10.36
C ALA A 232 6.77 5.35 -10.18
N GLN A 233 6.27 6.59 -10.08
CA GLN A 233 4.85 6.92 -9.83
C GLN A 233 3.87 6.44 -10.91
N MET A 234 4.37 6.07 -12.09
CA MET A 234 3.60 5.39 -13.13
C MET A 234 3.14 3.97 -12.74
N HIS A 235 3.75 3.36 -11.72
CA HIS A 235 3.35 2.07 -11.18
C HIS A 235 2.36 2.26 -10.03
N ASP A 236 1.57 1.24 -9.74
CA ASP A 236 0.55 1.31 -8.69
C ASP A 236 1.15 1.01 -7.32
N ILE A 237 2.10 0.07 -7.24
CA ILE A 237 2.82 -0.25 -6.02
C ILE A 237 4.31 0.05 -6.19
N ILE A 238 4.84 0.98 -5.39
CA ILE A 238 6.24 1.37 -5.39
C ILE A 238 6.92 0.76 -4.16
N LEU A 239 8.01 0.05 -4.39
CA LEU A 239 8.80 -0.63 -3.36
C LEU A 239 10.16 0.06 -3.24
N SER A 240 10.37 0.89 -2.22
CA SER A 240 11.62 1.63 -2.03
C SER A 240 12.52 0.92 -1.04
N ASP A 241 13.67 0.40 -1.50
CA ASP A 241 14.63 -0.29 -0.63
C ASP A 241 15.62 0.63 0.12
N CYS A 242 15.48 1.94 -0.08
CA CYS A 242 16.19 2.98 0.63
C CYS A 242 15.29 4.22 0.71
N PRO A 243 14.35 4.30 1.67
CA PRO A 243 13.48 5.46 1.77
C PRO A 243 14.27 6.73 2.09
N THR A 244 13.80 7.87 1.61
CA THR A 244 14.55 9.14 1.60
C THR A 244 14.88 9.64 3.01
N PHE A 245 14.09 9.28 4.02
CA PHE A 245 14.37 9.66 5.42
C PHE A 245 15.67 9.04 5.97
N LEU A 246 16.19 7.97 5.36
CA LEU A 246 17.48 7.38 5.76
C LEU A 246 18.65 8.33 5.53
N ALA A 247 18.55 9.27 4.58
CA ALA A 247 19.63 10.22 4.31
C ALA A 247 19.95 11.09 5.54
N TYR A 248 18.94 11.45 6.34
CA TYR A 248 19.15 12.15 7.61
C TYR A 248 19.88 11.28 8.63
N ILE A 249 19.47 10.02 8.78
CA ILE A 249 20.08 9.08 9.73
C ILE A 249 21.55 8.84 9.37
N TYR A 250 21.86 8.63 8.09
CA TYR A 250 23.25 8.52 7.65
C TYR A 250 24.03 9.82 7.86
N ALA A 251 23.42 11.00 7.64
CA ALA A 251 24.06 12.28 7.93
C ALA A 251 24.38 12.47 9.43
N GLN A 252 23.59 11.90 10.34
CA GLN A 252 23.86 11.93 11.77
C GLN A 252 25.12 11.17 12.17
N LEU A 253 25.44 10.10 11.44
CA LEU A 253 26.53 9.17 11.75
C LEU A 253 27.89 9.56 11.17
N MET A 254 27.92 10.53 10.26
CA MET A 254 29.15 10.95 9.60
C MET A 254 30.00 11.83 10.51
N ASP A 255 31.32 11.57 10.54
CA ASP A 255 32.29 12.35 11.30
C ASP A 255 32.25 13.83 10.90
N ARG A 256 32.01 14.68 11.89
CA ARG A 256 31.99 16.14 11.76
C ARG A 256 33.20 16.65 12.50
N LYS A 257 34.32 16.72 11.79
CA LYS A 257 35.55 17.29 12.34
C LYS A 257 35.33 18.68 12.93
N GLU A 258 34.36 19.44 12.39
CA GLU A 258 33.85 20.68 12.98
C GLU A 258 32.33 20.80 12.79
N PHE A 259 31.59 21.08 13.86
CA PHE A 259 30.16 21.37 13.81
C PHE A 259 29.97 22.87 13.50
N SER A 260 30.03 23.22 12.21
CA SER A 260 29.78 24.60 11.76
C SER A 260 28.28 24.91 11.71
N ASP A 261 27.94 26.20 11.70
CA ASP A 261 26.55 26.67 11.50
C ASP A 261 25.96 26.15 10.19
N GLU A 262 26.79 25.99 9.15
CA GLU A 262 26.38 25.41 7.87
C GLU A 262 25.95 23.94 8.02
N VAL A 263 26.74 23.14 8.75
CA VAL A 263 26.42 21.74 9.03
C VAL A 263 25.14 21.62 9.84
N ALA A 264 24.94 22.50 10.84
CA ALA A 264 23.72 22.58 11.62
C ALA A 264 22.50 22.90 10.75
N LEU A 265 22.62 23.87 9.84
CA LEU A 265 21.58 24.27 8.91
C LEU A 265 21.22 23.14 7.93
N GLN A 266 22.22 22.47 7.34
CA GLN A 266 21.99 21.36 6.41
C GLN A 266 21.33 20.17 7.11
N LEU A 267 21.76 19.83 8.33
CA LEU A 267 21.14 18.75 9.11
C LEU A 267 19.68 19.08 9.43
N SER A 268 19.38 20.31 9.82
CA SER A 268 18.00 20.77 10.08
C SER A 268 17.11 20.64 8.84
N LYS A 269 17.64 20.96 7.65
CA LYS A 269 16.94 20.76 6.37
C LYS A 269 16.67 19.29 6.09
N LEU A 270 17.67 18.42 6.24
CA LEU A 270 17.52 16.97 6.05
C LEU A 270 16.49 16.39 7.03
N TYR A 271 16.52 16.82 8.29
CA TYR A 271 15.56 16.40 9.31
C TYR A 271 14.12 16.77 8.93
N LYS A 272 13.87 18.05 8.61
CA LYS A 272 12.54 18.52 8.19
C LYS A 272 12.05 17.77 6.95
N GLN A 273 12.93 17.57 5.97
CA GLN A 273 12.60 16.82 4.76
C GLN A 273 12.27 15.35 5.08
N SER A 274 13.02 14.71 5.98
CA SER A 274 12.79 13.32 6.37
C SER A 274 11.43 13.13 7.04
N LEU A 275 11.04 14.05 7.94
CA LEU A 275 9.70 14.04 8.56
C LEU A 275 8.56 14.37 7.60
N PHE A 276 8.84 15.10 6.53
CA PHE A 276 7.87 15.33 5.47
C PHE A 276 7.72 14.09 4.59
N ASP A 277 8.84 13.55 4.11
CA ASP A 277 8.88 12.42 3.19
C ASP A 277 8.35 11.14 3.82
N VAL A 278 8.58 10.92 5.11
CA VAL A 278 8.10 9.72 5.80
C VAL A 278 6.58 9.56 5.70
N LYS A 279 5.83 10.67 5.64
CA LYS A 279 4.37 10.70 5.49
C LYS A 279 3.90 10.29 4.09
N SER A 280 4.80 10.27 3.10
CA SER A 280 4.48 9.85 1.73
C SER A 280 4.52 8.33 1.54
N TYR A 281 5.03 7.58 2.52
CA TYR A 281 5.00 6.13 2.50
C TYR A 281 3.69 5.64 3.11
N SER A 282 2.99 4.77 2.39
CA SER A 282 1.79 4.08 2.90
C SER A 282 2.17 3.17 4.06
N ASP A 283 3.33 2.52 3.96
CA ASP A 283 3.84 1.59 4.97
C ASP A 283 5.36 1.63 5.02
N ILE A 284 5.89 1.40 6.22
CA ILE A 284 7.32 1.25 6.47
C ILE A 284 7.55 -0.12 7.11
N ILE A 285 8.46 -0.88 6.51
CA ILE A 285 8.93 -2.16 7.00
C ILE A 285 10.37 -1.98 7.46
N PHE A 286 10.60 -2.22 8.74
CA PHE A 286 11.92 -2.19 9.36
C PHE A 286 12.47 -3.61 9.46
N LEU A 287 13.49 -3.89 8.67
CA LEU A 287 14.17 -5.17 8.65
C LEU A 287 15.34 -5.16 9.62
N ARG A 288 15.27 -6.01 10.64
CA ARG A 288 16.33 -6.18 11.64
C ARG A 288 17.48 -7.00 11.05
N LEU A 289 18.70 -6.60 11.39
CA LEU A 289 19.91 -7.35 11.10
C LEU A 289 19.88 -8.66 11.90
N GLN A 290 19.92 -9.80 11.19
CA GLN A 290 20.07 -11.12 11.81
C GLN A 290 21.55 -11.46 11.98
N GLU A 291 22.29 -11.44 10.87
CA GLU A 291 23.73 -11.69 10.84
C GLU A 291 24.41 -10.67 9.93
N TYR A 292 25.56 -10.14 10.36
CA TYR A 292 26.37 -9.28 9.51
C TYR A 292 27.17 -10.14 8.51
N GLN A 293 26.85 -9.98 7.23
CA GLN A 293 27.62 -10.62 6.15
C GLN A 293 28.49 -9.57 5.44
N ASP A 294 29.80 -9.76 5.50
CA ASP A 294 30.74 -9.02 4.67
C ASP A 294 30.71 -9.58 3.24
N ASN A 295 30.50 -8.71 2.25
CA ASN A 295 30.46 -9.09 0.85
C ASN A 295 31.46 -8.27 0.00
N ASN A 296 32.48 -7.65 0.62
CA ASN A 296 33.51 -6.84 -0.03
C ASN A 296 33.00 -5.61 -0.83
N VAL A 297 31.68 -5.38 -0.86
CA VAL A 297 31.02 -4.19 -1.42
C VAL A 297 30.64 -3.21 -0.31
N ARG A 298 30.57 -3.70 0.94
CA ARG A 298 30.19 -2.94 2.12
C ARG A 298 31.40 -2.30 2.77
N TYR A 299 31.17 -1.12 3.32
CA TYR A 299 32.24 -0.33 3.95
C TYR A 299 32.01 -0.16 5.45
N GLN A 300 30.85 -0.57 5.96
CA GLN A 300 30.53 -0.48 7.38
C GLN A 300 31.10 -1.68 8.13
N THR A 301 31.55 -1.46 9.35
CA THR A 301 31.84 -2.54 10.31
C THR A 301 30.53 -3.12 10.88
N PRO A 302 30.56 -4.32 11.49
CA PRO A 302 29.41 -4.86 12.22
C PRO A 302 28.85 -3.89 13.27
N ASP A 303 29.73 -3.21 14.02
CA ASP A 303 29.34 -2.24 15.05
C ASP A 303 28.66 -1.00 14.44
N GLU A 304 29.16 -0.52 13.30
CA GLU A 304 28.53 0.57 12.55
C GLU A 304 27.14 0.16 12.03
N ALA A 305 26.98 -1.06 11.51
CA ALA A 305 25.68 -1.57 11.09
C ALA A 305 24.67 -1.65 12.24
N LEU A 306 25.11 -2.14 13.41
CA LEU A 306 24.28 -2.17 14.63
C LEU A 306 23.91 -0.76 15.11
N ASN A 307 24.84 0.19 15.06
CA ASN A 307 24.57 1.57 15.41
C ASN A 307 23.55 2.21 14.45
N ILE A 308 23.69 1.96 13.13
CA ILE A 308 22.71 2.41 12.13
C ILE A 308 21.33 1.84 12.44
N GLN A 309 21.23 0.53 12.71
CA GLN A 309 19.97 -0.12 13.07
C GLN A 309 19.29 0.59 14.25
N ARG A 310 20.05 0.81 15.33
CA ARG A 310 19.56 1.48 16.53
C ARG A 310 19.08 2.89 16.23
N ARG A 311 19.78 3.66 15.40
CA ARG A 311 19.35 5.02 15.00
C ARG A 311 18.08 5.02 14.16
N ILE A 312 17.89 4.03 13.29
CA ILE A 312 16.65 3.87 12.53
C ILE A 312 15.50 3.59 13.50
N GLU A 313 15.68 2.65 14.42
CA GLU A 313 14.67 2.28 15.42
C GLU A 313 14.32 3.46 16.34
N GLU A 314 15.32 4.16 16.89
CA GLU A 314 15.15 5.40 17.68
C GLU A 314 14.35 6.45 16.88
N PHE A 315 14.72 6.73 15.62
CA PHE A 315 14.03 7.70 14.79
C PHE A 315 12.54 7.34 14.58
N LEU A 316 12.24 6.08 14.28
CA LEU A 316 10.87 5.62 14.07
C LEU A 316 10.03 5.72 15.37
N GLN A 317 10.63 5.36 16.51
CA GLN A 317 9.97 5.40 17.82
C GLN A 317 9.74 6.83 18.33
N ASP A 318 10.77 7.68 18.31
CA ASP A 318 10.73 9.06 18.83
C ASP A 318 9.66 9.89 18.11
N HIS A 319 9.45 9.63 16.82
CA HIS A 319 8.48 10.35 15.99
C HIS A 319 7.14 9.62 15.85
N ARG A 320 6.96 8.50 16.55
CA ARG A 320 5.75 7.66 16.50
C ARG A 320 5.34 7.30 15.08
N ILE A 321 6.32 6.98 14.24
CA ILE A 321 6.10 6.61 12.86
C ILE A 321 5.60 5.16 12.83
N PRO A 322 4.38 4.87 12.32
CA PRO A 322 3.89 3.51 12.20
C PRO A 322 4.79 2.69 11.29
N HIS A 323 5.24 1.54 11.77
CA HIS A 323 6.08 0.63 11.01
C HIS A 323 5.84 -0.82 11.47
N ARG A 324 6.18 -1.76 10.60
CA ARG A 324 6.21 -3.19 10.94
C ARG A 324 7.64 -3.65 11.01
N VAL A 325 7.92 -4.52 11.97
CA VAL A 325 9.24 -5.14 12.13
C VAL A 325 9.19 -6.52 11.47
N GLY A 326 10.24 -6.85 10.72
CA GLY A 326 10.34 -8.16 10.10
C GLY A 326 11.76 -8.58 9.83
N THR A 327 11.87 -9.76 9.25
CA THR A 327 13.08 -10.39 8.77
C THR A 327 12.90 -10.81 7.31
N TYR A 328 13.97 -11.28 6.67
CA TYR A 328 13.92 -11.70 5.28
C TYR A 328 12.85 -12.79 5.01
N ASN A 329 12.65 -13.70 5.98
CA ASN A 329 11.73 -14.84 5.85
C ASN A 329 10.25 -14.45 5.99
N ASP A 330 9.96 -13.22 6.43
CA ASP A 330 8.60 -12.77 6.76
C ASP A 330 7.86 -12.17 5.56
N ALA A 331 8.40 -12.27 4.35
CA ALA A 331 7.89 -11.55 3.18
C ALA A 331 6.43 -11.87 2.85
N GLU A 332 6.05 -13.15 2.88
CA GLU A 332 4.67 -13.57 2.57
C GLU A 332 3.70 -13.13 3.68
N MET A 333 4.08 -13.30 4.94
CA MET A 333 3.30 -12.84 6.10
C MET A 333 3.10 -11.32 6.05
N ILE A 334 4.17 -10.55 5.82
CA ILE A 334 4.11 -9.08 5.73
C ILE A 334 3.22 -8.66 4.56
N LEU A 335 3.30 -9.33 3.41
CA LEU A 335 2.40 -9.05 2.29
C LEU A 335 0.94 -9.34 2.64
N ALA A 336 0.65 -10.48 3.27
CA ALA A 336 -0.69 -10.81 3.73
C ALA A 336 -1.22 -9.77 4.73
N GLU A 337 -0.37 -9.26 5.61
CA GLU A 337 -0.74 -8.20 6.54
C GLU A 337 -0.98 -6.85 5.87
N LEU A 338 -0.08 -6.44 4.96
CA LEU A 338 -0.16 -5.17 4.25
C LEU A 338 -1.44 -5.09 3.41
N PHE A 339 -1.79 -6.18 2.74
CA PHE A 339 -2.96 -6.26 1.85
C PHE A 339 -4.18 -6.92 2.50
N TYR A 340 -4.14 -7.16 3.82
CA TYR A 340 -5.26 -7.71 4.61
C TYR A 340 -5.83 -9.03 4.06
N ILE A 341 -4.95 -9.89 3.53
CA ILE A 341 -5.32 -11.15 2.87
C ILE A 341 -5.73 -12.18 3.93
N ASN A 342 -6.94 -12.72 3.77
CA ASN A 342 -7.47 -13.85 4.53
C ASN A 342 -7.05 -15.18 3.89
N GLY A 343 -6.81 -16.21 4.71
CA GLY A 343 -6.45 -17.55 4.22
C GLY A 343 -5.03 -17.70 3.68
N ALA A 344 -4.16 -16.70 3.84
CA ALA A 344 -2.73 -16.81 3.60
C ALA A 344 -2.06 -17.40 4.86
N SER A 345 -2.14 -18.72 5.03
CA SER A 345 -1.49 -19.48 6.11
C SER A 345 -0.89 -20.77 5.58
#